data_AF-A0A3N5TQN0-F1
#
_entry.id   AF-A0A3N5TQN0-F1
#
_cell.length_a   1.000
_cell.length_b   1.000
_cell.length_c   1.000
_cell.angle_alpha   90.00
_cell.angle_beta   90.00
_cell.angle_gamma   90.00
#
_symmetry.space_group_name_H-M   'P 1'
#
loop_
_entity.id
_entity.type
_entity.pdbx_description
1 polymer ?
#
loop_
_entity_poly.entity_id
_entity_poly.type
_entity_poly.pdbx_seq_one_letter_code
_entity_poly.pdbx_strand_id
1 'polypeptide(L)' 'MECTVRWTGSDAGMSFVAESGSGHAIVMDGAADAGGRNLGPRPMEMVLAGTGGCTAFDIVL' A
#
# COMPACT_ATOMS: atom_id res chain seq x y z
N MET A 1 -5.94 -13.72 7.31
CA MET A 1 -5.41 -12.54 6.59
C MET A 1 -5.26 -11.44 7.62
N GLU A 2 -4.04 -11.23 8.11
CA GLU A 2 -3.72 -10.13 9.03
C GLU A 2 -2.92 -9.08 8.27
N CYS A 3 -3.17 -7.81 8.57
CA CYS A 3 -2.40 -6.70 8.02
C CYS A 3 -2.46 -5.54 9.02
N THR A 4 -1.30 -5.04 9.45
CA THR A 4 -1.22 -3.84 10.28
C THR A 4 -0.72 -2.68 9.44
N VAL A 5 -1.42 -1.56 9.44
CA VAL A 5 -1.02 -0.35 8.71
C VAL A 5 -0.56 0.71 9.72
N ARG A 6 0.60 1.30 9.48
CA ARG A 6 1.18 2.35 10.31
C ARG A 6 1.53 3.57 9.46
N TRP A 7 1.15 4.74 9.95
CA TRP A 7 1.65 6.01 9.40
C TRP A 7 3.11 6.20 9.85
N THR A 8 3.99 6.63 8.95
CA THR A 8 5.44 6.70 9.22
C THR A 8 5.89 7.96 9.95
N GLY A 9 4.95 8.83 10.34
CA GLY A 9 5.21 10.02 11.15
C GLY A 9 5.16 11.34 10.38
N SER A 10 5.14 12.44 11.13
CA SER A 10 4.93 13.80 10.61
C SER A 10 5.96 14.22 9.57
N ASP A 11 7.22 13.86 9.78
CA ASP A 11 8.34 14.25 8.90
C ASP A 11 8.34 13.46 7.59
N ALA A 12 7.58 12.37 7.53
CA ALA A 12 7.46 11.51 6.37
C ALA A 12 6.26 11.86 5.46
N GLY A 13 5.49 12.91 5.80
CA GLY A 13 4.30 13.31 5.06
C GLY A 13 3.22 12.22 5.08
N MET A 14 2.45 12.08 4.00
CA MET A 14 1.36 11.09 3.87
C MET A 14 1.84 9.67 3.50
N SER A 15 2.91 9.21 4.15
CA SER A 15 3.53 7.90 3.91
C SER A 15 3.09 6.85 4.95
N PHE A 16 2.80 5.64 4.49
CA PHE A 16 2.28 4.53 5.27
C PHE A 16 3.06 3.25 4.97
N VAL A 17 3.24 2.41 5.98
CA VAL A 17 3.79 1.06 5.84
C VAL A 17 2.74 0.06 6.32
N ALA A 18 2.39 -0.89 5.46
CA ALA A 18 1.57 -2.04 5.77
C ALA A 18 2.47 -3.26 5.98
N GLU A 19 2.24 -3.99 7.06
CA GLU A 19 2.90 -5.26 7.37
C GLU A 19 1.87 -6.37 7.24
N SER A 20 2.05 -7.24 6.25
CA SER A 20 1.20 -8.39 6.00
C SER A 20 1.51 -9.54 6.96
N GLY A 21 0.51 -10.37 7.26
CA GLY A 21 0.69 -11.57 8.10
C GLY A 21 1.62 -12.62 7.50
N SER A 22 2.02 -12.49 6.23
CA SER A 22 3.05 -13.33 5.60
C SER A 22 4.47 -12.77 5.77
N GLY A 23 4.65 -11.69 6.53
CA GLY A 23 5.96 -11.10 6.83
C GLY A 23 6.47 -10.06 5.82
N HIS A 24 5.64 -9.66 4.85
CA HIS A 24 6.01 -8.64 3.85
C HIS A 24 5.61 -7.23 4.27
N ALA A 25 6.52 -6.28 4.05
CA ALA A 25 6.26 -4.85 4.20
C ALA A 25 5.91 -4.22 2.84
N ILE A 26 4.90 -3.35 2.84
CA ILE A 26 4.41 -2.65 1.66
C ILE A 26 4.36 -1.16 2.00
N VAL A 27 5.01 -0.33 1.18
CA VAL A 27 4.97 1.14 1.32
C VAL A 27 3.86 1.71 0.45
N MET A 28 3.06 2.61 1.01
CA MET A 28 2.08 3.42 0.28
C MET A 28 2.29 4.88 0.62
N ASP A 29 2.03 5.78 -0.31
CA ASP A 29 2.25 7.22 -0.10
C ASP A 29 1.21 8.05 -0.84
N GLY A 30 0.87 9.21 -0.28
CA GLY A 30 0.01 10.20 -0.90
C GLY A 30 0.66 10.89 -2.10
N ALA A 31 -0.16 11.60 -2.88
CA ALA A 31 0.34 12.48 -3.92
C ALA A 31 1.01 13.72 -3.33
N ALA A 32 1.93 14.32 -4.09
CA ALA A 32 2.67 15.51 -3.63
C ALA A 32 1.75 16.67 -3.26
N ASP A 33 0.66 16.87 -4.01
CA ASP A 33 -0.38 17.87 -3.73
C ASP A 33 -1.24 17.55 -2.48
N ALA A 34 -1.29 16.28 -2.08
CA ALA A 34 -1.92 15.80 -0.86
C ALA A 34 -0.94 15.67 0.34
N GLY A 35 0.29 16.16 0.21
CA GLY A 35 1.31 16.11 1.28
C GLY A 35 2.08 14.79 1.38
N GLY A 36 1.98 13.93 0.37
CA GLY A 36 2.86 12.77 0.22
C GLY A 36 4.17 13.11 -0.50
N ARG A 37 5.06 12.13 -0.62
CA ARG A 37 6.40 12.29 -1.21
C ARG A 37 6.60 11.44 -2.47
N ASN A 38 5.52 10.81 -2.97
CA ASN A 38 5.54 9.89 -4.10
C ASN A 38 6.52 8.71 -3.93
N LEU A 39 6.65 8.18 -2.72
CA LEU A 39 7.56 7.06 -2.41
C LEU A 39 6.93 5.68 -2.59
N GLY A 40 5.65 5.61 -2.91
CA GLY A 40 4.92 4.37 -3.16
C GLY A 40 3.59 4.65 -3.86
N PRO A 41 2.86 3.59 -4.26
CA PRO A 41 1.53 3.73 -4.82
C PRO A 41 0.58 4.40 -3.82
N ARG A 42 -0.44 5.06 -4.34
CA ARG A 42 -1.56 5.54 -3.52
C ARG A 42 -2.24 4.33 -2.88
N PRO A 43 -2.83 4.49 -1.68
CA PRO A 43 -3.62 3.42 -1.07
C PRO A 43 -4.70 2.85 -2.01
N MET A 44 -5.39 3.72 -2.77
CA MET A 44 -6.39 3.27 -3.74
C MET A 44 -5.80 2.54 -4.96
N GLU A 45 -4.60 2.90 -5.41
CA GLU A 45 -3.91 2.14 -6.46
C GLU A 45 -3.54 0.74 -5.95
N MET A 46 -3.13 0.63 -4.68
CA MET A 46 -2.84 -0.65 -4.05
C MET A 46 -4.08 -1.55 -3.92
N VAL A 47 -5.25 -0.97 -3.61
CA VAL A 47 -6.53 -1.69 -3.60
C VAL A 47 -6.86 -2.24 -4.99
N LEU A 48 -6.71 -1.43 -6.03
CA LEU A 48 -6.95 -1.86 -7.42
C LEU A 48 -5.98 -2.97 -7.84
N ALA A 49 -4.69 -2.82 -7.53
CA ALA A 49 -3.66 -3.81 -7.82
C ALA A 49 -3.94 -5.14 -7.10
N GLY A 50 -4.27 -5.10 -5.81
CA GLY A 50 -4.59 -6.30 -5.03
C GLY A 50 -5.85 -7.02 -5.52
N THR A 51 -6.90 -6.26 -5.84
CA THR A 51 -8.15 -6.83 -6.39
C THR A 51 -7.91 -7.47 -7.75
N GLY A 52 -7.21 -6.76 -8.65
CA GLY A 52 -6.85 -7.30 -9.96
C GLY A 52 -5.96 -8.54 -9.86
N GLY A 53 -5.02 -8.55 -8.91
CA GLY A 53 -4.19 -9.71 -8.59
C GLY A 53 -5.01 -10.92 -8.15
N CYS A 54 -5.98 -10.71 -7.25
CA CYS A 54 -6.88 -11.77 -6.79
C CYS A 54 -7.68 -12.36 -7.96
N THR A 55 -8.33 -11.52 -8.78
CA THR A 55 -9.10 -11.98 -9.95
C THR A 55 -8.24 -12.70 -10.98
N ALA A 56 -7.01 -12.22 -11.22
CA ALA A 56 -6.11 -12.85 -12.18
C ALA A 56 -5.52 -14.16 -11.67
N PHE A 57 -5.32 -14.29 -10.36
CA PHE A 57 -4.74 -15.48 -9.74
C PHE A 57 -5.56 -16.74 -10.07
N ASP A 58 -6.89 -16.65 -10.01
CA ASP A 58 -7.80 -17.75 -10.35
C ASP A 58 -7.75 -18.19 -11.83
N ILE A 59 -7.20 -17.36 -12.72
CA ILE A 59 -7.05 -17.68 -14.15
C ILE A 59 -5.68 -18.31 -14.45
N VAL A 60 -4.65 -17.91 -13.72
CA VAL A 60 -3.27 -18.38 -13.95
C VAL A 60 -3.01 -19.73 -13.27
N LEU A 61 -3.70 -20.03 -12.16
CA LEU A 61 -3.68 -21.32 -11.46
C LEU A 61 -4.59 -22.35 -12.13
#